data_AF-A0AAV1LIK2-F1
#
_entry.id   AF-A0AAV1LIK2-F1
#
_cell.length_a   1.000
_cell.length_b   1.000
_cell.length_c   1.000
_cell.angle_alpha   90.00
_cell.angle_beta   90.00
_cell.angle_gamma   90.00
#
_symmetry.space_group_name_H-M   'P 1'
#
loop_
_entity.id
_entity.type
_entity.pdbx_description
1 polymer ?
#
loop_
_entity_poly.entity_id
_entity_poly.type
_entity_poly.pdbx_seq_one_letter_code
_entity_poly.pdbx_strand_id
1 'polypeptide(L)'
;MDPQRFYGKKRPAFSIPESSEDEKASDDETYRNPGPEIFIPESSDDEIASDDDRGNVGEFEEIYLDDDALDNDCDEYIPYETEEEDISSKPSTSKQRTGNKRKKVKCVWSDESMAYDESHIAFLGCQDLPNEIMKLEAPMDFFKFLFPSSAINLIVRESNLYADQITESNHNEVTEEDIRKFLGIIIYMSVVHLPTTRHYWKEGTYIEKVASAMTCNKFEEVKRFLHFFNKNDELESGDPNFDRLQKIRPFLNILRERLLQVPKEEYLAIDEQMIPTKARTSGMRRYNAKKPHKWGYLNYVLSGASGFSYDFEVDTGKHPDPPENCPDLGIPGNIVQRLLNTVSQNLNYKIFVDNWYTSLPLMANLHKKGLLPLGTIQLNRAPNINIEKKTIMKEERGYCAEKSTIYEDVKLTVTTWVDNKPVSLCSSYVGKEPMAMVKRFLKKKRAKIDIPCPKAITIYNKYMGGVDLLDSMLGFYRIKIRSKKWYHRLFFHFIDLVCVNSWLLWRRRTKQKGEDMYIPLLDFKLMVAEILMQEDARVFTPTRRGRPLNANIENIKKDKKRRRIELPPVEVAEDGFNHWPEWNTDRQRCKMVGCGQKTQVMCTKCKCYLCLNKDRNCFKKFHMSHD
;
A
#
# COMPACT_ATOMS: atom_id res chain seq x y z
N MET A 1 -26.02 15.92 5.32
CA MET A 1 -24.85 16.69 5.78
C MET A 1 -24.53 17.73 4.73
N ASP A 2 -24.41 18.99 5.14
CA ASP A 2 -24.20 20.15 4.27
C ASP A 2 -22.75 20.19 3.72
N PRO A 3 -22.54 20.17 2.39
CA PRO A 3 -21.21 20.20 1.77
C PRO A 3 -20.39 21.47 2.03
N GLN A 4 -21.00 22.55 2.53
CA GLN A 4 -20.32 23.84 2.73
C GLN A 4 -19.36 23.89 3.92
N ARG A 5 -19.34 22.85 4.77
CA ARG A 5 -18.37 22.74 5.88
C ARG A 5 -17.00 22.17 5.48
N PHE A 6 -16.84 21.64 4.26
CA PHE A 6 -15.62 20.95 3.84
C PHE A 6 -14.61 21.82 3.08
N TYR A 7 -15.06 22.92 2.48
CA TYR A 7 -14.19 23.85 1.77
C TYR A 7 -14.20 25.20 2.48
N GLY A 8 -13.08 25.57 3.09
CA GLY A 8 -12.91 26.88 3.71
C GLY A 8 -13.22 28.03 2.73
N LYS A 9 -13.74 29.15 3.26
CA LYS A 9 -14.03 30.36 2.48
C LYS A 9 -12.79 30.80 1.68
N LYS A 10 -12.90 30.86 0.34
CA LYS A 10 -11.91 31.52 -0.52
C LYS A 10 -11.76 32.98 -0.06
N ARG A 11 -10.52 33.39 0.24
CA ARG A 11 -10.18 34.82 0.39
C ARG A 11 -10.21 35.49 -0.99
N PRO A 12 -10.67 36.74 -1.12
CA PRO A 12 -10.61 37.46 -2.39
C PRO A 12 -9.16 37.76 -2.76
N ALA A 13 -8.84 37.62 -4.05
CA ALA A 13 -7.53 37.88 -4.61
C ALA A 13 -7.14 39.36 -4.45
N PHE A 14 -5.90 39.60 -4.04
CA PHE A 14 -5.27 40.90 -4.13
C PHE A 14 -4.96 41.22 -5.60
N SER A 15 -5.48 42.33 -6.11
CA SER A 15 -5.14 42.89 -7.41
C SER A 15 -3.81 43.65 -7.32
N ILE A 16 -2.81 43.21 -8.10
CA ILE A 16 -1.55 43.95 -8.31
C ILE A 16 -1.79 44.98 -9.42
N PRO A 17 -1.35 46.25 -9.29
CA PRO A 17 -1.56 47.26 -10.33
C PRO A 17 -0.62 47.05 -11.52
N GLU A 18 -1.15 47.29 -12.72
CA GLU A 18 -0.40 47.41 -13.98
C GLU A 18 0.61 48.56 -13.91
N SER A 19 1.83 48.32 -14.39
CA SER A 19 2.76 49.37 -14.79
C SER A 19 3.28 49.09 -16.20
N SER A 20 3.24 50.15 -17.00
CA SER A 20 3.42 50.29 -18.43
C SER A 20 4.88 50.43 -18.89
N GLU A 21 5.06 50.24 -20.22
CA GLU A 21 6.17 50.67 -21.11
C GLU A 21 7.49 49.87 -21.01
N ASP A 22 7.80 48.98 -21.97
CA ASP A 22 8.34 49.18 -23.34
C ASP A 22 9.88 49.24 -23.38
N GLU A 23 10.53 48.21 -23.94
CA GLU A 23 11.51 48.36 -25.05
C GLU A 23 11.97 47.01 -25.64
N LYS A 24 12.25 47.07 -26.96
CA LYS A 24 12.40 45.99 -27.94
C LYS A 24 13.80 45.34 -27.96
N ALA A 25 13.87 44.07 -28.36
CA ALA A 25 14.87 43.58 -29.32
C ALA A 25 14.46 42.22 -29.94
N SER A 26 14.49 42.16 -31.27
CA SER A 26 14.43 41.00 -32.16
C SER A 26 15.81 40.27 -32.17
N ASP A 27 16.09 39.08 -32.71
CA ASP A 27 15.57 38.27 -33.81
C ASP A 27 15.95 36.78 -33.60
N ASP A 28 15.16 35.91 -34.24
CA ASP A 28 15.47 34.66 -34.96
C ASP A 28 16.80 33.89 -34.72
N GLU A 29 16.70 32.58 -34.44
CA GLU A 29 17.27 31.54 -35.32
C GLU A 29 16.90 30.11 -34.86
N THR A 30 16.27 29.36 -35.76
CA THR A 30 16.02 27.93 -35.69
C THR A 30 17.23 27.12 -36.14
N TYR A 31 17.69 26.13 -35.36
CA TYR A 31 18.49 25.01 -35.88
C TYR A 31 18.14 23.67 -35.22
N ARG A 32 17.92 22.67 -36.07
CA ARG A 32 17.63 21.26 -35.76
C ARG A 32 18.92 20.42 -35.70
N ASN A 33 18.85 19.38 -34.85
CA ASN A 33 19.55 18.08 -34.88
C ASN A 33 21.07 18.04 -34.56
N PRO A 34 21.67 16.86 -34.25
CA PRO A 34 21.12 15.53 -33.91
C PRO A 34 21.75 14.90 -32.63
N GLY A 35 21.16 13.82 -32.10
CA GLY A 35 21.74 13.04 -31.00
C GLY A 35 22.87 12.09 -31.46
N PRO A 36 23.77 11.63 -30.57
CA PRO A 36 24.74 10.59 -30.88
C PRO A 36 24.34 9.21 -30.34
N GLU A 37 24.50 8.22 -31.20
CA GLU A 37 24.53 6.78 -30.95
C GLU A 37 25.66 6.40 -29.97
N ILE A 38 25.43 5.45 -29.06
CA ILE A 38 26.51 4.75 -28.36
C ILE A 38 26.27 3.23 -28.36
N PHE A 39 27.35 2.57 -28.77
CA PHE A 39 27.67 1.18 -29.05
C PHE A 39 27.44 0.18 -27.90
N ILE A 40 27.00 -1.04 -28.23
CA ILE A 40 26.89 -2.20 -27.33
C ILE A 40 28.07 -3.16 -27.61
N PRO A 41 28.86 -3.57 -26.62
CA PRO A 41 29.73 -4.75 -26.74
C PRO A 41 29.15 -5.96 -25.99
N GLU A 42 29.20 -7.13 -26.64
CA GLU A 42 28.87 -8.46 -26.08
C GLU A 42 30.08 -9.16 -25.42
N SER A 43 29.78 -10.21 -24.62
CA SER A 43 30.61 -11.31 -24.05
C SER A 43 31.17 -11.08 -22.64
N SER A 44 31.29 -12.05 -21.71
CA SER A 44 31.03 -13.50 -21.66
C SER A 44 31.07 -13.96 -20.17
N ASP A 45 30.50 -15.14 -19.92
CA ASP A 45 30.43 -16.05 -18.76
C ASP A 45 31.36 -15.95 -17.51
N ASP A 46 30.73 -16.40 -16.39
CA ASP A 46 31.19 -17.03 -15.14
C ASP A 46 32.08 -16.27 -14.11
N GLU A 47 31.53 -16.04 -12.89
CA GLU A 47 31.90 -16.77 -11.65
C GLU A 47 31.32 -16.13 -10.36
N ILE A 48 31.33 -16.95 -9.29
CA ILE A 48 30.64 -16.85 -8.00
C ILE A 48 31.38 -15.94 -6.99
N ALA A 49 30.57 -15.35 -6.08
CA ALA A 49 30.87 -14.87 -4.71
C ALA A 49 31.18 -13.38 -4.42
N SER A 50 30.41 -12.91 -3.43
CA SER A 50 30.73 -12.03 -2.30
C SER A 50 29.93 -10.71 -2.22
N ASP A 51 29.27 -10.56 -1.07
CA ASP A 51 28.63 -9.34 -0.60
C ASP A 51 29.71 -8.26 -0.45
N ASP A 52 29.63 -7.20 -1.25
CA ASP A 52 30.23 -5.92 -0.87
C ASP A 52 29.38 -4.75 -1.40
N ASP A 53 28.92 -3.94 -0.44
CA ASP A 53 28.12 -2.75 -0.63
C ASP A 53 29.08 -1.58 -0.87
N ARG A 54 29.39 -1.30 -2.14
CA ARG A 54 30.02 -0.03 -2.54
C ARG A 54 29.23 0.59 -3.68
N GLY A 55 28.80 1.83 -3.42
CA GLY A 55 27.92 2.60 -4.27
C GLY A 55 28.43 2.76 -5.69
N ASN A 56 27.53 2.59 -6.65
CA ASN A 56 27.66 3.22 -7.94
C ASN A 56 26.56 4.28 -8.07
N VAL A 57 26.99 5.53 -8.25
CA VAL A 57 26.14 6.68 -8.54
C VAL A 57 25.81 6.59 -10.02
N GLY A 58 24.69 5.96 -10.36
CA GLY A 58 24.11 5.97 -11.70
C GLY A 58 23.11 7.12 -11.81
N GLU A 59 23.22 7.84 -12.92
CA GLU A 59 22.57 9.12 -13.26
C GLU A 59 21.11 9.28 -12.85
N PHE A 60 20.85 10.52 -12.44
CA PHE A 60 19.58 11.12 -12.07
C PHE A 60 18.69 11.31 -13.30
N GLU A 61 17.49 10.72 -13.28
CA GLU A 61 16.30 11.36 -13.85
C GLU A 61 15.32 11.58 -12.70
N GLU A 62 15.37 12.79 -12.14
CA GLU A 62 14.34 13.35 -11.28
C GLU A 62 13.06 13.55 -12.10
N ILE A 63 12.05 12.72 -11.86
CA ILE A 63 10.69 13.08 -12.27
C ILE A 63 10.05 13.76 -11.05
N TYR A 64 10.03 15.09 -11.10
CA TYR A 64 9.18 15.92 -10.26
C TYR A 64 7.72 15.48 -10.48
N LEU A 65 7.02 15.17 -9.39
CA LEU A 65 5.57 15.03 -9.40
C LEU A 65 4.99 16.45 -9.40
N ASP A 66 4.41 16.84 -10.54
CA ASP A 66 3.50 17.98 -10.62
C ASP A 66 2.20 17.60 -9.89
N ASP A 67 1.89 18.32 -8.82
CA ASP A 67 0.82 18.03 -7.86
C ASP A 67 -0.56 18.63 -8.26
N ASP A 68 -0.78 19.00 -9.52
CA ASP A 68 -1.99 19.72 -9.97
C ASP A 68 -2.73 19.07 -11.17
N ALA A 69 -2.92 17.75 -11.17
CA ALA A 69 -3.80 17.08 -12.13
C ALA A 69 -4.80 16.11 -11.46
N LEU A 70 -5.69 16.67 -10.63
CA LEU A 70 -7.01 16.08 -10.42
C LEU A 70 -7.99 16.69 -11.44
N ASP A 71 -8.00 16.13 -12.64
CA ASP A 71 -9.20 16.11 -13.47
C ASP A 71 -9.31 14.79 -14.24
N ASN A 72 -10.49 14.18 -14.11
CA ASN A 72 -10.88 12.96 -14.79
C ASN A 72 -10.87 13.16 -16.32
N ASP A 73 -10.27 12.23 -17.06
CA ASP A 73 -10.89 11.74 -18.29
C ASP A 73 -10.56 10.25 -18.51
N CYS A 74 -11.60 9.52 -18.90
CA CYS A 74 -11.70 8.08 -18.93
C CYS A 74 -11.31 7.46 -20.27
N ASP A 75 -10.90 6.19 -20.18
CA ASP A 75 -11.04 5.10 -21.14
C ASP A 75 -10.38 5.19 -22.53
N GLU A 76 -9.24 4.53 -22.65
CA GLU A 76 -8.82 3.90 -23.91
C GLU A 76 -8.68 2.39 -23.71
N TYR A 77 -9.55 1.63 -24.39
CA TYR A 77 -9.53 0.16 -24.44
C TYR A 77 -8.87 -0.23 -25.75
N ILE A 78 -7.64 -0.73 -25.68
CA ILE A 78 -6.94 -1.39 -26.78
C ILE A 78 -6.99 -2.91 -26.52
N PRO A 79 -7.41 -3.73 -27.50
CA PRO A 79 -7.45 -5.18 -27.35
C PRO A 79 -6.06 -5.77 -27.06
N TYR A 80 -6.03 -6.80 -26.22
CA TYR A 80 -4.84 -7.61 -25.96
C TYR A 80 -4.58 -8.51 -27.18
N GLU A 81 -3.49 -8.26 -27.91
CA GLU A 81 -2.76 -9.32 -28.61
C GLU A 81 -1.68 -9.82 -27.64
N THR A 82 -1.86 -11.03 -27.12
CA THR A 82 -0.74 -11.78 -26.56
C THR A 82 0.03 -12.37 -27.72
N GLU A 83 1.23 -11.85 -27.99
CA GLU A 83 2.24 -12.61 -28.71
C GLU A 83 2.59 -13.84 -27.85
N GLU A 84 2.13 -15.00 -28.30
CA GLU A 84 2.60 -16.29 -27.81
C GLU A 84 4.04 -16.48 -28.31
N GLU A 85 5.04 -16.27 -27.45
CA GLU A 85 6.37 -16.80 -27.71
C GLU A 85 6.33 -18.32 -27.45
N ASP A 86 6.46 -19.07 -28.56
CA ASP A 86 6.63 -20.51 -28.65
C ASP A 86 7.81 -20.99 -27.78
N ILE A 87 7.52 -21.45 -26.55
CA ILE A 87 8.45 -22.30 -25.81
C ILE A 87 8.09 -23.75 -26.10
N SER A 88 8.78 -24.30 -27.10
CA SER A 88 8.85 -25.73 -27.38
C SER A 88 9.31 -26.50 -26.14
N SER A 89 8.36 -27.05 -25.37
CA SER A 89 8.64 -28.03 -24.32
C SER A 89 8.19 -29.41 -24.78
N LYS A 90 9.16 -30.31 -24.95
CA LYS A 90 8.96 -31.75 -25.20
C LYS A 90 8.05 -32.39 -24.13
N PRO A 91 7.27 -33.43 -24.47
CA PRO A 91 6.18 -33.91 -23.66
C PRO A 91 6.70 -34.67 -22.44
N SER A 92 6.44 -34.13 -21.25
CA SER A 92 6.46 -34.91 -20.01
C SER A 92 5.05 -35.48 -19.79
N THR A 93 5.02 -36.75 -19.41
CA THR A 93 3.85 -37.64 -19.33
C THR A 93 2.73 -37.07 -18.46
N SER A 94 1.74 -36.45 -19.09
CA SER A 94 0.50 -36.04 -18.43
C SER A 94 -0.31 -37.29 -18.06
N LYS A 95 -0.53 -37.53 -16.76
CA LYS A 95 -1.65 -38.35 -16.30
C LYS A 95 -2.93 -37.71 -16.85
N GLN A 96 -3.64 -38.41 -17.72
CA GLN A 96 -4.95 -38.02 -18.22
C GLN A 96 -5.91 -37.85 -17.04
N ARG A 97 -6.10 -36.61 -16.56
CA ARG A 97 -7.27 -36.25 -15.76
C ARG A 97 -8.47 -36.31 -16.71
N THR A 98 -9.31 -37.34 -16.54
CA THR A 98 -10.60 -37.48 -17.21
C THR A 98 -11.53 -36.36 -16.73
N GLY A 99 -11.42 -35.18 -17.35
CA GLY A 99 -12.34 -34.08 -17.10
C GLY A 99 -13.74 -34.47 -17.57
N ASN A 100 -14.67 -34.65 -16.62
CA ASN A 100 -16.09 -34.69 -16.93
C ASN A 100 -16.45 -33.40 -17.67
N LYS A 101 -16.67 -33.47 -19.00
CA LYS A 101 -17.20 -32.36 -19.78
C LYS A 101 -18.53 -31.96 -19.15
N ARG A 102 -18.58 -30.80 -18.47
CA ARG A 102 -19.84 -30.25 -17.97
C ARG A 102 -20.85 -30.20 -19.11
N LYS A 103 -22.03 -30.77 -18.89
CA LYS A 103 -23.16 -30.62 -19.81
C LYS A 103 -23.40 -29.13 -20.00
N LYS A 104 -23.34 -28.64 -21.24
CA LYS A 104 -23.66 -27.24 -21.57
C LYS A 104 -25.13 -27.01 -21.24
N VAL A 105 -25.41 -26.32 -20.13
CA VAL A 105 -26.77 -25.88 -19.78
C VAL A 105 -27.21 -24.86 -20.82
N LYS A 106 -28.33 -25.14 -21.50
CA LYS A 106 -28.90 -24.23 -22.49
C LYS A 106 -29.60 -23.08 -21.75
N CYS A 107 -29.05 -21.88 -21.83
CA CYS A 107 -29.70 -20.67 -21.29
C CYS A 107 -30.80 -20.20 -22.25
N VAL A 108 -32.00 -20.00 -21.71
CA VAL A 108 -33.15 -19.41 -22.43
C VAL A 108 -33.47 -18.10 -21.73
N TRP A 109 -33.39 -17.00 -22.48
CA TRP A 109 -33.51 -15.66 -21.94
C TRP A 109 -34.92 -15.10 -22.13
N SER A 110 -35.48 -14.53 -21.06
CA SER A 110 -36.78 -13.87 -21.05
C SER A 110 -36.65 -12.38 -20.70
N ASP A 111 -37.69 -11.61 -21.03
CA ASP A 111 -37.84 -10.19 -20.64
C ASP A 111 -38.41 -10.01 -19.23
N GLU A 112 -38.60 -11.10 -18.50
CA GLU A 112 -39.10 -11.06 -17.13
C GLU A 112 -38.06 -10.37 -16.23
N SER A 113 -38.48 -9.31 -15.56
CA SER A 113 -37.59 -8.58 -14.64
C SER A 113 -37.41 -9.36 -13.33
N MET A 114 -36.25 -9.21 -12.72
CA MET A 114 -36.00 -9.73 -11.38
C MET A 114 -36.65 -8.80 -10.34
N ALA A 115 -37.53 -9.37 -9.52
CA ALA A 115 -38.16 -8.63 -8.43
C ALA A 115 -37.11 -8.28 -7.35
N TYR A 116 -37.09 -7.03 -6.93
CA TYR A 116 -36.29 -6.58 -5.80
C TYR A 116 -37.13 -6.70 -4.52
N ASP A 117 -37.10 -7.87 -3.90
CA ASP A 117 -37.84 -8.17 -2.67
C ASP A 117 -36.93 -8.00 -1.46
N GLU A 118 -37.08 -6.87 -0.76
CA GLU A 118 -36.27 -6.52 0.42
C GLU A 118 -36.37 -7.57 1.54
N SER A 119 -37.51 -8.26 1.66
CA SER A 119 -37.71 -9.26 2.71
C SER A 119 -36.87 -10.53 2.45
N HIS A 120 -36.81 -10.99 1.21
CA HIS A 120 -36.05 -12.16 0.82
C HIS A 120 -34.54 -11.92 0.75
N ILE A 121 -34.13 -10.68 0.46
CA ILE A 121 -32.72 -10.31 0.37
C ILE A 121 -32.16 -9.73 1.66
N ALA A 122 -32.95 -9.56 2.72
CA ALA A 122 -32.50 -9.02 3.99
C ALA A 122 -31.32 -9.81 4.54
N PHE A 123 -30.32 -9.12 5.08
CA PHE A 123 -29.18 -9.78 5.74
C PHE A 123 -29.64 -10.43 7.04
N LEU A 124 -29.30 -11.71 7.20
CA LEU A 124 -29.74 -12.54 8.35
C LEU A 124 -28.61 -12.78 9.36
N GLY A 125 -27.41 -12.23 9.12
CA GLY A 125 -26.27 -12.38 10.01
C GLY A 125 -26.17 -11.30 11.08
N CYS A 126 -25.10 -11.38 11.89
CA CYS A 126 -24.77 -10.41 12.91
C CYS A 126 -23.48 -9.65 12.56
N GLN A 127 -23.52 -8.32 12.66
CA GLN A 127 -22.38 -7.44 12.43
C GLN A 127 -21.84 -6.84 13.74
N ASP A 128 -22.38 -7.24 14.88
CA ASP A 128 -21.89 -6.76 16.18
C ASP A 128 -20.52 -7.34 16.48
N LEU A 129 -19.63 -6.48 16.97
CA LEU A 129 -18.30 -6.90 17.34
C LEU A 129 -18.36 -7.79 18.61
N PRO A 130 -17.58 -8.87 18.69
CA PRO A 130 -17.54 -9.73 19.88
C PRO A 130 -17.09 -8.93 21.10
N ASN A 131 -17.47 -9.42 22.30
CA ASN A 131 -17.11 -8.79 23.56
C ASN A 131 -15.59 -8.55 23.73
N GLU A 132 -14.74 -9.42 23.19
CA GLU A 132 -13.29 -9.25 23.20
C GLU A 132 -12.86 -7.97 22.47
N ILE A 133 -13.40 -7.72 21.27
CA ILE A 133 -13.11 -6.52 20.48
C ILE A 133 -13.78 -5.28 21.11
N MET A 134 -14.98 -5.43 21.66
CA MET A 134 -15.70 -4.33 22.32
C MET A 134 -14.99 -3.82 23.59
N LYS A 135 -14.15 -4.65 24.23
CA LYS A 135 -13.34 -4.26 25.39
C LYS A 135 -12.06 -3.50 25.05
N LEU A 136 -11.59 -3.53 23.80
CA LEU A 136 -10.41 -2.77 23.38
C LEU A 136 -10.70 -1.26 23.47
N GLU A 137 -9.74 -0.45 23.93
CA GLU A 137 -9.96 0.99 24.16
C GLU A 137 -8.95 1.86 23.39
N ALA A 138 -7.67 1.56 23.52
CA ALA A 138 -6.60 2.36 22.93
C ALA A 138 -6.29 1.90 21.49
N PRO A 139 -5.84 2.80 20.59
CA PRO A 139 -5.37 2.44 19.25
C PRO A 139 -4.41 1.24 19.20
N MET A 140 -3.49 1.18 20.17
CA MET A 140 -2.53 0.08 20.31
C MET A 140 -3.19 -1.28 20.59
N ASP A 141 -4.33 -1.31 21.28
CA ASP A 141 -5.02 -2.56 21.59
C ASP A 141 -5.56 -3.23 20.31
N PHE A 142 -6.07 -2.42 19.37
CA PHE A 142 -6.52 -2.90 18.05
C PHE A 142 -5.35 -3.39 17.19
N PHE A 143 -4.21 -2.68 17.26
CA PHE A 143 -2.97 -3.14 16.60
C PHE A 143 -2.51 -4.48 17.17
N LYS A 144 -2.43 -4.62 18.50
CA LYS A 144 -2.03 -5.87 19.17
C LYS A 144 -3.02 -7.02 18.93
N PHE A 145 -4.30 -6.71 18.77
CA PHE A 145 -5.31 -7.72 18.41
C PHE A 145 -5.02 -8.33 17.04
N LEU A 146 -4.71 -7.51 16.03
CA LEU A 146 -4.40 -7.98 14.67
C LEU A 146 -2.94 -8.42 14.50
N PHE A 147 -2.04 -7.93 15.34
CA PHE A 147 -0.62 -8.29 15.40
C PHE A 147 -0.27 -8.84 16.79
N PRO A 148 -0.63 -10.12 17.06
CA PRO A 148 -0.50 -10.71 18.38
C PRO A 148 0.97 -10.96 18.74
N SER A 149 1.25 -11.16 20.02
CA SER A 149 2.61 -11.51 20.49
C SER A 149 3.17 -12.78 19.82
N SER A 150 2.32 -13.72 19.39
CA SER A 150 2.76 -14.89 18.61
C SER A 150 3.44 -14.51 17.29
N ALA A 151 3.03 -13.40 16.64
CA ALA A 151 3.70 -12.87 15.46
C ALA A 151 5.09 -12.32 15.80
N ILE A 152 5.22 -11.57 16.91
CA ILE A 152 6.51 -11.06 17.40
C ILE A 152 7.44 -12.22 17.74
N ASN A 153 6.95 -13.21 18.48
CA ASN A 153 7.73 -14.36 18.92
C ASN A 153 8.21 -15.22 17.74
N LEU A 154 7.36 -15.38 16.71
CA LEU A 154 7.76 -16.00 15.45
C LEU A 154 8.93 -15.22 14.82
N ILE A 155 8.78 -13.89 14.67
CA ILE A 155 9.82 -13.06 14.03
C ILE A 155 11.14 -13.15 14.79
N VAL A 156 11.10 -13.03 16.12
CA VAL A 156 12.29 -13.14 16.99
C VAL A 156 12.96 -14.49 16.79
N ARG A 157 12.21 -15.59 16.97
CA ARG A 157 12.74 -16.95 16.89
C ARG A 157 13.38 -17.21 15.53
N GLU A 158 12.67 -16.95 14.44
CA GLU A 158 13.15 -17.27 13.10
C GLU A 158 14.27 -16.33 12.65
N SER A 159 14.30 -15.07 13.12
CA SER A 159 15.40 -14.15 12.79
C SER A 159 16.70 -14.52 13.50
N ASN A 160 16.64 -14.96 14.77
CA ASN A 160 17.83 -15.43 15.49
C ASN A 160 18.34 -16.75 14.91
N LEU A 161 17.45 -17.73 14.65
CA LEU A 161 17.83 -18.98 13.97
C LEU A 161 18.47 -18.70 12.61
N TYR A 162 17.90 -17.78 11.83
CA TYR A 162 18.47 -17.41 10.54
C TYR A 162 19.85 -16.77 10.70
N ALA A 163 20.05 -15.91 11.70
CA ALA A 163 21.35 -15.29 11.98
C ALA A 163 22.41 -16.35 12.31
N ASP A 164 22.11 -17.31 13.20
CA ASP A 164 22.98 -18.45 13.51
C ASP A 164 23.37 -19.25 12.25
N GLN A 165 22.46 -19.37 11.29
CA GLN A 165 22.65 -20.15 10.06
C GLN A 165 23.43 -19.42 8.96
N ILE A 166 23.59 -18.10 9.02
CA ILE A 166 24.25 -17.31 7.96
C ILE A 166 25.48 -16.55 8.42
N THR A 167 25.80 -16.54 9.71
CA THR A 167 27.01 -15.90 10.24
C THR A 167 27.84 -16.89 11.03
N GLU A 168 29.14 -16.93 10.74
CA GLU A 168 30.13 -17.70 11.51
C GLU A 168 30.59 -16.98 12.79
N SER A 169 30.29 -15.68 12.91
CA SER A 169 30.67 -14.83 14.04
C SER A 169 29.52 -14.63 15.02
N ASN A 170 29.87 -14.36 16.29
CA ASN A 170 28.91 -13.94 17.31
C ASN A 170 28.15 -12.70 16.81
N HIS A 171 26.83 -12.82 16.66
CA HIS A 171 25.93 -11.70 16.43
C HIS A 171 25.13 -11.39 17.70
N ASN A 172 24.60 -10.18 17.79
CA ASN A 172 23.73 -9.85 18.91
C ASN A 172 22.35 -10.46 18.68
N GLU A 173 21.83 -11.14 19.70
CA GLU A 173 20.47 -11.66 19.67
C GLU A 173 19.47 -10.52 19.39
N VAL A 174 18.51 -10.79 18.50
CA VAL A 174 17.37 -9.94 18.26
C VAL A 174 16.32 -10.26 19.31
N THR A 175 15.95 -9.28 20.12
CA THR A 175 14.95 -9.44 21.19
C THR A 175 13.55 -9.07 20.71
N GLU A 176 12.51 -9.39 21.50
CA GLU A 176 11.15 -8.88 21.24
C GLU A 176 11.09 -7.35 21.24
N GLU A 177 11.90 -6.70 22.07
CA GLU A 177 12.00 -5.25 22.15
C GLU A 177 12.60 -4.66 20.88
N ASP A 178 13.64 -5.29 20.34
CA ASP A 178 14.23 -4.91 19.06
C ASP A 178 13.20 -4.99 17.93
N ILE A 179 12.41 -6.07 17.86
CA ILE A 179 11.35 -6.21 16.85
C ILE A 179 10.25 -5.16 17.03
N ARG A 180 9.82 -4.88 18.27
CA ARG A 180 8.83 -3.82 18.55
C ARG A 180 9.35 -2.46 18.11
N LYS A 181 10.56 -2.07 18.50
CA LYS A 181 11.20 -0.82 18.10
C LYS A 181 11.37 -0.73 16.59
N PHE A 182 11.80 -1.82 15.94
CA PHE A 182 11.92 -1.90 14.49
C PHE A 182 10.56 -1.66 13.80
N LEU A 183 9.49 -2.32 14.24
CA LEU A 183 8.13 -2.11 13.74
C LEU A 183 7.68 -0.65 13.92
N GLY A 184 7.90 -0.07 15.09
CA GLY A 184 7.58 1.33 15.36
C GLY A 184 8.32 2.29 14.42
N ILE A 185 9.62 2.06 14.21
CA ILE A 185 10.44 2.85 13.28
C ILE A 185 9.92 2.73 11.85
N ILE A 186 9.66 1.54 11.33
CA ILE A 186 9.20 1.39 9.93
C ILE A 186 7.82 2.01 9.70
N ILE A 187 6.92 1.94 10.69
CA ILE A 187 5.60 2.60 10.63
C ILE A 187 5.80 4.12 10.65
N TYR A 188 6.69 4.65 11.51
CA TYR A 188 7.00 6.08 11.55
C TYR A 188 7.58 6.59 10.22
N MET A 189 8.54 5.84 9.64
CA MET A 189 9.15 6.14 8.33
C MET A 189 8.16 6.09 7.17
N SER A 190 7.02 5.42 7.33
CA SER A 190 5.93 5.41 6.34
C SER A 190 5.16 6.72 6.29
N VAL A 191 5.21 7.49 7.38
CA VAL A 191 4.56 8.79 7.53
C VAL A 191 5.55 9.93 7.28
N VAL A 192 6.69 9.91 7.97
CA VAL A 192 7.75 10.93 7.82
C VAL A 192 8.81 10.37 6.89
N HIS A 193 8.75 10.71 5.61
CA HIS A 193 9.64 10.14 4.60
C HIS A 193 10.92 10.95 4.41
N LEU A 194 12.08 10.32 4.63
CA LEU A 194 13.39 10.85 4.20
C LEU A 194 13.95 10.04 3.01
N PRO A 195 14.82 10.63 2.15
CA PRO A 195 15.29 10.00 0.92
C PRO A 195 15.94 8.62 1.09
N THR A 196 16.67 8.41 2.20
CA THR A 196 17.23 7.10 2.53
C THR A 196 17.09 6.77 4.01
N THR A 197 17.10 5.48 4.35
CA THR A 197 17.00 5.01 5.73
C THR A 197 18.07 5.61 6.64
N ARG A 198 19.32 5.78 6.20
CA ARG A 198 20.38 6.33 7.05
C ARG A 198 20.18 7.82 7.40
N HIS A 199 19.40 8.57 6.62
CA HIS A 199 19.15 10.00 6.88
C HIS A 199 18.44 10.25 8.21
N TYR A 200 17.65 9.31 8.74
CA TYR A 200 16.99 9.47 10.03
C TYR A 200 17.99 9.56 11.21
N TRP A 201 19.22 9.08 11.02
CA TRP A 201 20.31 9.11 12.00
C TRP A 201 21.42 10.11 11.65
N LYS A 202 21.39 10.73 10.47
CA LYS A 202 22.43 11.64 9.97
C LYS A 202 22.26 13.04 10.54
N GLU A 203 23.37 13.73 10.80
CA GLU A 203 23.34 15.16 11.18
C GLU A 203 22.68 16.01 10.08
N GLY A 204 21.88 17.00 10.48
CA GLY A 204 21.06 17.83 9.58
C GLY A 204 19.67 17.28 9.26
N THR A 205 19.50 15.96 9.19
CA THR A 205 18.21 15.28 8.94
C THR A 205 17.77 14.37 10.09
N TYR A 206 18.43 14.51 11.24
CA TYR A 206 18.28 13.68 12.42
C TYR A 206 16.86 13.73 12.97
N ILE A 207 16.23 12.57 13.11
CA ILE A 207 14.91 12.44 13.75
C ILE A 207 15.11 11.80 15.13
N GLU A 208 15.01 12.60 16.18
CA GLU A 208 15.27 12.17 17.56
C GLU A 208 14.46 10.94 17.94
N LYS A 209 13.15 10.91 17.67
CA LYS A 209 12.27 9.77 17.99
C LYS A 209 12.75 8.44 17.41
N VAL A 210 13.27 8.45 16.17
CA VAL A 210 13.78 7.25 15.50
C VAL A 210 15.15 6.87 16.05
N ALA A 211 16.05 7.85 16.14
CA ALA A 211 17.43 7.61 16.50
C ALA A 211 17.66 7.35 17.99
N SER A 212 16.75 7.79 18.87
CA SER A 212 16.74 7.43 20.28
C SER A 212 16.17 6.03 20.52
N ALA A 213 15.23 5.58 19.67
CA ALA A 213 14.61 4.26 19.81
C ALA A 213 15.59 3.13 19.47
N MET A 214 16.37 3.28 18.40
CA MET A 214 17.33 2.27 17.97
C MET A 214 18.49 2.92 17.21
N THR A 215 19.71 2.40 17.33
CA THR A 215 20.85 2.86 16.53
C THR A 215 20.69 2.44 15.07
N CYS A 216 21.27 3.20 14.13
CA CYS A 216 21.24 2.86 12.70
C CYS A 216 21.78 1.45 12.43
N ASN A 217 22.89 1.08 13.09
CA ASN A 217 23.52 -0.23 12.93
C ASN A 217 22.61 -1.36 13.43
N LYS A 218 21.97 -1.20 14.59
CA LYS A 218 21.02 -2.20 15.10
C LYS A 218 19.78 -2.31 14.21
N PHE A 219 19.28 -1.20 13.67
CA PHE A 219 18.16 -1.23 12.72
C PHE A 219 18.51 -2.03 11.45
N GLU A 220 19.70 -1.80 10.89
CA GLU A 220 20.17 -2.54 9.73
C GLU A 220 20.46 -4.02 10.04
N GLU A 221 20.98 -4.32 11.22
CA GLU A 221 21.20 -5.69 11.72
C GLU A 221 19.87 -6.45 11.85
N VAL A 222 18.87 -5.87 12.53
CA VAL A 222 17.52 -6.46 12.65
C VAL A 222 16.92 -6.70 11.26
N LYS A 223 17.01 -5.70 10.36
CA LYS A 223 16.53 -5.85 8.98
C LYS A 223 17.27 -6.94 8.21
N ARG A 224 18.58 -7.07 8.41
CA ARG A 224 19.42 -8.09 7.74
C ARG A 224 18.95 -9.49 8.13
N PHE A 225 18.72 -9.72 9.42
CA PHE A 225 18.33 -11.04 9.94
C PHE A 225 16.84 -11.31 9.92
N LEU A 226 15.99 -10.31 9.65
CA LEU A 226 14.54 -10.43 9.61
C LEU A 226 14.07 -11.63 8.75
N HIS A 227 13.53 -12.64 9.43
CA HIS A 227 13.06 -13.91 8.86
C HIS A 227 11.78 -14.42 9.55
N PHE A 228 11.09 -15.38 8.93
CA PHE A 228 9.75 -15.84 9.37
C PHE A 228 9.53 -17.35 9.22
N PHE A 229 10.59 -18.10 8.88
CA PHE A 229 10.53 -19.52 8.61
C PHE A 229 11.90 -20.15 8.86
N ASN A 230 11.95 -21.39 9.32
CA ASN A 230 13.23 -22.04 9.57
C ASN A 230 13.87 -22.47 8.24
N LYS A 231 15.05 -21.93 7.93
CA LYS A 231 15.77 -22.22 6.67
C LYS A 231 16.04 -23.71 6.45
N ASN A 232 16.22 -24.48 7.52
CA ASN A 232 16.50 -25.92 7.42
C ASN A 232 15.29 -26.72 6.93
N ASP A 233 14.08 -26.15 7.03
CA ASP A 233 12.83 -26.75 6.55
C ASP A 233 12.49 -26.26 5.12
N GLU A 234 13.38 -25.52 4.47
CA GLU A 234 13.15 -24.94 3.14
C GLU A 234 13.15 -26.03 2.08
N LEU A 235 12.02 -26.19 1.40
CA LEU A 235 11.89 -27.11 0.27
C LEU A 235 12.39 -26.46 -1.02
N GLU A 236 12.92 -27.26 -1.94
CA GLU A 236 13.35 -26.82 -3.26
C GLU A 236 12.18 -26.74 -4.26
N SER A 237 12.33 -25.95 -5.32
CA SER A 237 11.25 -25.70 -6.30
C SER A 237 10.73 -26.95 -7.03
N GLY A 238 11.44 -28.08 -6.97
CA GLY A 238 11.03 -29.35 -7.55
C GLY A 238 10.19 -30.23 -6.60
N ASP A 239 10.13 -29.91 -5.30
CA ASP A 239 9.39 -30.71 -4.34
C ASP A 239 7.86 -30.58 -4.58
N PRO A 240 7.09 -31.68 -4.60
CA PRO A 240 5.63 -31.63 -4.73
C PRO A 240 4.94 -30.76 -3.67
N ASN A 241 5.50 -30.70 -2.47
CA ASN A 241 5.01 -29.91 -1.33
C ASN A 241 5.60 -28.50 -1.28
N PHE A 242 6.40 -28.10 -2.28
CA PHE A 242 7.00 -26.77 -2.34
C PHE A 242 5.94 -25.67 -2.42
N ASP A 243 5.86 -24.90 -1.34
CA ASP A 243 5.11 -23.65 -1.26
C ASP A 243 6.03 -22.46 -1.58
N ARG A 244 5.72 -21.74 -2.67
CA ARG A 244 6.46 -20.53 -3.06
C ARG A 244 6.45 -19.44 -1.97
N LEU A 245 5.49 -19.48 -1.04
CA LEU A 245 5.41 -18.55 0.09
C LEU A 245 6.04 -19.08 1.39
N GLN A 246 6.69 -20.25 1.41
CA GLN A 246 7.20 -20.90 2.64
C GLN A 246 7.94 -19.93 3.58
N LYS A 247 8.78 -19.03 3.04
CA LYS A 247 9.57 -18.04 3.80
C LYS A 247 8.77 -17.02 4.61
N ILE A 248 7.48 -16.85 4.32
CA ILE A 248 6.59 -15.91 5.01
C ILE A 248 5.24 -16.54 5.37
N ARG A 249 4.96 -17.77 4.92
CA ARG A 249 3.69 -18.46 5.16
C ARG A 249 3.31 -18.49 6.65
N PRO A 250 4.21 -18.79 7.60
CA PRO A 250 3.83 -18.80 9.02
C PRO A 250 3.32 -17.43 9.50
N PHE A 251 3.97 -16.35 9.07
CA PHE A 251 3.55 -14.98 9.39
C PHE A 251 2.19 -14.64 8.76
N LEU A 252 1.99 -14.96 7.48
CA LEU A 252 0.71 -14.73 6.80
C LEU A 252 -0.44 -15.50 7.46
N ASN A 253 -0.19 -16.72 7.92
CA ASN A 253 -1.19 -17.55 8.60
C ASN A 253 -1.64 -16.93 9.93
N ILE A 254 -0.70 -16.42 10.75
CA ILE A 254 -1.02 -15.74 12.02
C ILE A 254 -1.90 -14.50 11.75
N LEU A 255 -1.54 -13.69 10.76
CA LEU A 255 -2.33 -12.50 10.42
C LEU A 255 -3.72 -12.88 9.93
N ARG A 256 -3.80 -13.83 8.99
CA ARG A 256 -5.07 -14.30 8.43
C ARG A 256 -5.99 -14.83 9.53
N GLU A 257 -5.47 -15.60 10.49
CA GLU A 257 -6.24 -16.09 11.63
C GLU A 257 -6.91 -14.95 12.41
N ARG A 258 -6.19 -13.85 12.67
CA ARG A 258 -6.75 -12.68 13.37
C ARG A 258 -7.76 -11.91 12.55
N LEU A 259 -7.54 -11.75 11.25
CA LEU A 259 -8.50 -11.09 10.37
C LEU A 259 -9.84 -11.84 10.31
N LEU A 260 -9.77 -13.18 10.29
CA LEU A 260 -10.95 -14.04 10.24
C LEU A 260 -11.80 -14.01 11.53
N GLN A 261 -11.24 -13.59 12.66
CA GLN A 261 -11.97 -13.41 13.92
C GLN A 261 -12.88 -12.17 13.93
N VAL A 262 -12.68 -11.22 12.99
CA VAL A 262 -13.51 -10.02 12.90
C VAL A 262 -14.80 -10.34 12.13
N PRO A 263 -16.01 -10.08 12.70
CA PRO A 263 -17.25 -10.30 11.99
C PRO A 263 -17.32 -9.50 10.69
N LYS A 264 -17.73 -10.18 9.62
CA LYS A 264 -17.79 -9.60 8.28
C LYS A 264 -18.93 -8.58 8.16
N GLU A 265 -18.74 -7.59 7.30
CA GLU A 265 -19.80 -6.68 6.88
C GLU A 265 -20.78 -7.39 5.94
N GLU A 266 -22.03 -6.91 5.87
CA GLU A 266 -23.05 -7.46 4.95
C GLU A 266 -22.61 -7.40 3.47
N TYR A 267 -21.95 -6.31 3.09
CA TYR A 267 -21.53 -6.01 1.72
C TYR A 267 -20.04 -6.31 1.57
N LEU A 268 -19.71 -7.30 0.75
CA LEU A 268 -18.35 -7.81 0.58
C LEU A 268 -17.93 -7.76 -0.89
N ALA A 269 -16.77 -7.20 -1.18
CA ALA A 269 -16.17 -7.14 -2.50
C ALA A 269 -14.94 -8.05 -2.58
N ILE A 270 -14.72 -8.64 -3.75
CA ILE A 270 -13.49 -9.38 -4.08
C ILE A 270 -12.85 -8.74 -5.30
N ASP A 271 -11.58 -8.41 -5.18
CA ASP A 271 -10.77 -7.84 -6.24
C ASP A 271 -9.29 -8.15 -6.02
N GLU A 272 -8.46 -7.83 -7.00
CA GLU A 272 -7.02 -7.90 -6.90
C GLU A 272 -6.36 -6.58 -6.50
N GLN A 273 -5.40 -6.70 -5.60
CA GLN A 273 -4.49 -5.67 -5.14
C GLN A 273 -3.08 -5.93 -5.67
N MET A 274 -2.38 -4.86 -6.07
CA MET A 274 -1.00 -4.94 -6.52
C MET A 274 -0.04 -4.47 -5.42
N ILE A 275 0.83 -5.37 -4.94
CA ILE A 275 1.90 -5.05 -3.99
C ILE A 275 3.15 -4.64 -4.79
N PRO A 276 3.50 -3.35 -4.88
CA PRO A 276 4.44 -2.88 -5.88
C PRO A 276 5.86 -3.35 -5.62
N THR A 277 6.52 -3.89 -6.65
CA THR A 277 7.94 -4.24 -6.58
C THR A 277 8.56 -4.36 -7.97
N LYS A 278 9.81 -3.92 -8.08
CA LYS A 278 10.66 -4.18 -9.25
C LYS A 278 11.56 -5.40 -9.06
N ALA A 279 11.61 -6.00 -7.86
CA ALA A 279 12.47 -7.14 -7.57
C ALA A 279 12.07 -8.37 -8.40
N ARG A 280 13.06 -9.03 -9.01
CA ARG A 280 12.87 -10.21 -9.87
C ARG A 280 13.06 -11.54 -9.14
N THR A 281 13.45 -11.51 -7.87
CA THR A 281 14.04 -12.64 -7.13
C THR A 281 13.06 -13.75 -6.70
N SER A 282 11.75 -13.61 -6.91
CA SER A 282 10.77 -14.61 -6.44
C SER A 282 10.10 -15.44 -7.53
N GLY A 283 10.18 -15.03 -8.80
CA GLY A 283 9.38 -15.63 -9.89
C GLY A 283 7.86 -15.44 -9.78
N MET A 284 7.36 -14.81 -8.70
CA MET A 284 5.92 -14.54 -8.48
C MET A 284 5.47 -13.15 -8.94
N ARG A 285 6.40 -12.34 -9.49
CA ARG A 285 6.09 -11.00 -9.95
C ARG A 285 5.12 -11.06 -11.14
N ARG A 286 4.11 -10.20 -11.14
CA ARG A 286 3.13 -10.03 -12.22
C ARG A 286 3.22 -8.64 -12.82
N TYR A 287 2.81 -8.56 -14.08
CA TYR A 287 2.60 -7.31 -14.79
C TYR A 287 1.10 -7.10 -14.99
N ASN A 288 0.60 -5.91 -14.66
CA ASN A 288 -0.75 -5.49 -14.98
C ASN A 288 -0.72 -4.06 -15.50
N ALA A 289 -0.93 -3.89 -16.81
CA ALA A 289 -0.86 -2.59 -17.47
C ALA A 289 -1.89 -1.57 -16.94
N LYS A 290 -3.00 -2.05 -16.37
CA LYS A 290 -4.11 -1.23 -15.87
C LYS A 290 -3.91 -0.71 -14.44
N LYS A 291 -2.93 -1.23 -13.70
CA LYS A 291 -2.66 -0.77 -12.33
C LYS A 291 -1.63 0.38 -12.36
N PRO A 292 -1.76 1.41 -11.47
CA PRO A 292 -0.82 2.52 -11.41
C PRO A 292 0.64 2.07 -11.23
N HIS A 293 0.84 1.05 -10.39
CA HIS A 293 2.09 0.31 -10.32
C HIS A 293 1.96 -0.97 -11.13
N LYS A 294 2.52 -0.98 -12.35
CA LYS A 294 2.34 -2.09 -13.29
C LYS A 294 3.02 -3.39 -12.85
N TRP A 295 4.10 -3.31 -12.07
CA TRP A 295 4.88 -4.48 -11.60
C TRP A 295 4.73 -4.69 -10.10
N GLY A 296 4.39 -5.91 -9.69
CA GLY A 296 4.25 -6.24 -8.27
C GLY A 296 3.91 -7.70 -7.99
N TYR A 297 3.66 -8.02 -6.73
CA TYR A 297 3.01 -9.27 -6.33
C TYR A 297 1.50 -9.05 -6.32
N LEU A 298 0.76 -9.96 -6.95
CA LEU A 298 -0.69 -9.88 -6.97
C LEU A 298 -1.25 -10.51 -5.68
N ASN A 299 -2.24 -9.86 -5.10
CA ASN A 299 -2.93 -10.30 -3.89
C ASN A 299 -4.43 -10.24 -4.14
N TYR A 300 -5.15 -11.35 -4.03
CA TYR A 300 -6.61 -11.35 -4.10
C TYR A 300 -7.17 -11.05 -2.71
N VAL A 301 -8.08 -10.09 -2.58
CA VAL A 301 -8.55 -9.58 -1.30
C VAL A 301 -10.06 -9.71 -1.18
N LEU A 302 -10.53 -10.21 -0.04
CA LEU A 302 -11.93 -10.10 0.38
C LEU A 302 -12.06 -8.89 1.31
N SER A 303 -12.80 -7.87 0.90
CA SER A 303 -12.97 -6.63 1.65
C SER A 303 -14.42 -6.28 1.93
N GLY A 304 -14.68 -5.63 3.06
CA GLY A 304 -15.96 -4.96 3.33
C GLY A 304 -16.09 -3.64 2.58
N ALA A 305 -17.31 -3.10 2.55
CA ALA A 305 -17.56 -1.76 2.00
C ALA A 305 -16.78 -0.64 2.72
N SER A 306 -16.35 -0.87 3.96
CA SER A 306 -15.47 0.05 4.69
C SER A 306 -14.02 0.07 4.22
N GLY A 307 -13.60 -0.88 3.37
CA GLY A 307 -12.21 -1.14 3.01
C GLY A 307 -11.46 -2.03 4.01
N PHE A 308 -12.14 -2.60 5.02
CA PHE A 308 -11.53 -3.59 5.91
C PHE A 308 -11.23 -4.88 5.13
N SER A 309 -10.01 -5.40 5.20
CA SER A 309 -9.66 -6.70 4.59
C SER A 309 -9.93 -7.84 5.56
N TYR A 310 -10.81 -8.77 5.18
CA TYR A 310 -11.21 -9.93 6.00
C TYR A 310 -10.43 -11.19 5.68
N ASP A 311 -10.04 -11.35 4.42
CA ASP A 311 -9.25 -12.50 3.95
C ASP A 311 -8.43 -12.09 2.72
N PHE A 312 -7.38 -12.83 2.44
CA PHE A 312 -6.50 -12.59 1.30
C PHE A 312 -5.82 -13.86 0.78
N GLU A 313 -5.45 -13.85 -0.49
CA GLU A 313 -4.69 -14.92 -1.13
C GLU A 313 -3.62 -14.31 -2.05
N VAL A 314 -2.35 -14.44 -1.66
CA VAL A 314 -1.22 -13.97 -2.48
C VAL A 314 -1.03 -14.90 -3.67
N ASP A 315 -1.02 -14.35 -4.88
CA ASP A 315 -0.79 -15.11 -6.11
C ASP A 315 0.65 -15.63 -6.15
N THR A 316 0.75 -16.94 -6.32
CA THR A 316 2.04 -17.62 -6.52
C THR A 316 2.23 -18.07 -7.97
N GLY A 317 1.20 -17.93 -8.82
CA GLY A 317 1.14 -18.48 -10.18
C GLY A 317 0.78 -19.96 -10.24
N LYS A 318 0.71 -20.64 -9.09
CA LYS A 318 0.01 -21.91 -8.98
C LYS A 318 -1.44 -21.60 -8.65
N HIS A 319 -2.38 -22.27 -9.31
CA HIS A 319 -3.81 -22.12 -9.05
C HIS A 319 -4.31 -23.39 -8.37
N PRO A 320 -4.51 -23.38 -7.04
CA PRO A 320 -5.02 -24.54 -6.32
C PRO A 320 -6.37 -24.99 -6.85
N ASP A 321 -6.66 -26.27 -6.65
CA ASP A 321 -7.98 -26.86 -6.86
C ASP A 321 -9.05 -26.07 -6.05
N PRO A 322 -10.34 -26.12 -6.44
CA PRO A 322 -11.41 -25.50 -5.68
C PRO A 322 -11.47 -26.02 -4.24
N PRO A 323 -12.14 -25.31 -3.30
CA PRO A 323 -12.40 -25.84 -1.97
C PRO A 323 -13.12 -27.20 -2.03
N GLU A 324 -13.04 -27.96 -0.94
CA GLU A 324 -13.76 -29.23 -0.84
C GLU A 324 -15.27 -29.01 -1.05
N ASN A 325 -15.93 -29.98 -1.70
CA ASN A 325 -17.36 -29.91 -2.07
C ASN A 325 -17.75 -28.73 -2.97
N CYS A 326 -16.78 -28.05 -3.58
CA CYS A 326 -17.05 -26.98 -4.55
C CYS A 326 -16.79 -27.45 -5.99
N PRO A 327 -17.65 -27.05 -6.93
CA PRO A 327 -17.39 -27.30 -8.34
C PRO A 327 -16.16 -26.52 -8.82
N ASP A 328 -15.38 -27.09 -9.74
CA ASP A 328 -14.28 -26.37 -10.40
C ASP A 328 -14.84 -25.34 -11.40
N LEU A 329 -14.77 -24.05 -11.08
CA LEU A 329 -15.31 -22.96 -11.89
C LEU A 329 -14.23 -22.24 -12.72
N GLY A 330 -13.08 -22.90 -12.91
CA GLY A 330 -11.90 -22.29 -13.50
C GLY A 330 -11.19 -21.35 -12.52
N ILE A 331 -10.02 -20.85 -12.92
CA ILE A 331 -9.12 -20.09 -12.05
C ILE A 331 -9.84 -18.93 -11.32
N PRO A 332 -10.56 -18.00 -12.00
CA PRO A 332 -11.17 -16.85 -11.32
C PRO A 332 -12.28 -17.28 -10.36
N GLY A 333 -13.11 -18.26 -10.77
CA GLY A 333 -14.19 -18.78 -9.93
C GLY A 333 -13.67 -19.52 -8.69
N ASN A 334 -12.57 -20.26 -8.82
CA ASN A 334 -11.98 -21.00 -7.70
C ASN A 334 -11.32 -20.07 -6.68
N ILE A 335 -10.71 -18.96 -7.11
CA ILE A 335 -10.21 -17.90 -6.22
C ILE A 335 -11.36 -17.34 -5.38
N VAL A 336 -12.46 -16.93 -6.03
CA VAL A 336 -13.65 -16.42 -5.33
C VAL A 336 -14.19 -17.44 -4.34
N GLN A 337 -14.27 -18.71 -4.72
CA GLN A 337 -14.74 -19.76 -3.82
C GLN A 337 -13.84 -19.96 -2.59
N ARG A 338 -12.50 -19.86 -2.73
CA ARG A 338 -11.57 -19.99 -1.61
C ARG A 338 -11.66 -18.82 -0.64
N LEU A 339 -11.71 -17.58 -1.15
CA LEU A 339 -11.88 -16.39 -0.31
C LEU A 339 -13.23 -16.40 0.42
N LEU A 340 -14.30 -16.84 -0.24
CA LEU A 340 -15.64 -16.92 0.36
C LEU A 340 -15.84 -18.15 1.25
N ASN A 341 -14.90 -19.10 1.31
CA ASN A 341 -15.02 -20.27 2.17
C ASN A 341 -15.10 -19.89 3.67
N THR A 342 -14.64 -18.69 4.01
CA THR A 342 -14.70 -18.14 5.39
C THR A 342 -15.95 -17.30 5.65
N VAL A 343 -16.85 -17.16 4.67
CA VAL A 343 -18.11 -16.43 4.79
C VAL A 343 -19.22 -17.41 5.11
N SER A 344 -19.97 -17.14 6.18
CA SER A 344 -21.11 -17.98 6.56
C SER A 344 -22.19 -17.97 5.48
N GLN A 345 -22.66 -19.17 5.14
CA GLN A 345 -23.67 -19.41 4.12
C GLN A 345 -25.08 -19.15 4.66
N ASN A 346 -26.05 -18.97 3.76
CA ASN A 346 -27.49 -18.78 4.10
C ASN A 346 -27.79 -17.56 4.98
N LEU A 347 -26.92 -16.55 4.98
CA LEU A 347 -27.12 -15.29 5.70
C LEU A 347 -27.35 -14.08 4.78
N ASN A 348 -27.48 -14.32 3.47
CA ASN A 348 -27.69 -13.26 2.46
C ASN A 348 -26.58 -12.20 2.43
N TYR A 349 -25.31 -12.59 2.60
CA TYR A 349 -24.19 -11.69 2.31
C TYR A 349 -24.24 -11.26 0.83
N LYS A 350 -24.02 -9.97 0.57
CA LYS A 350 -24.01 -9.41 -0.79
C LYS A 350 -22.57 -9.41 -1.28
N ILE A 351 -22.33 -10.16 -2.35
CA ILE A 351 -20.99 -10.39 -2.88
C ILE A 351 -20.81 -9.62 -4.18
N PHE A 352 -19.79 -8.77 -4.23
CA PHE A 352 -19.46 -7.94 -5.40
C PHE A 352 -18.16 -8.43 -6.02
N VAL A 353 -18.16 -8.60 -7.34
CA VAL A 353 -17.00 -9.07 -8.12
C VAL A 353 -16.90 -8.34 -9.46
N ASP A 354 -15.66 -8.18 -9.96
CA ASP A 354 -15.41 -7.62 -11.29
C ASP A 354 -15.64 -8.65 -12.41
N ASN A 355 -15.55 -8.19 -13.66
CA ASN A 355 -15.74 -8.91 -14.90
C ASN A 355 -14.82 -10.11 -15.08
N TRP A 356 -13.60 -10.06 -14.53
CA TRP A 356 -12.67 -11.19 -14.66
C TRP A 356 -13.19 -12.43 -13.92
N TYR A 357 -13.80 -12.23 -12.75
CA TYR A 357 -14.37 -13.27 -11.90
C TYR A 357 -15.77 -13.72 -12.35
N THR A 358 -16.59 -12.79 -12.85
CA THR A 358 -18.02 -13.03 -13.07
C THR A 358 -18.29 -14.03 -14.19
N SER A 359 -19.12 -15.04 -13.89
CA SER A 359 -19.64 -16.04 -14.84
C SER A 359 -20.96 -16.63 -14.34
N LEU A 360 -21.87 -17.04 -15.22
CA LEU A 360 -23.16 -17.63 -14.80
C LEU A 360 -23.01 -18.84 -13.83
N PRO A 361 -22.06 -19.79 -14.05
CA PRO A 361 -21.83 -20.88 -13.11
C PRO A 361 -21.42 -20.40 -11.71
N LEU A 362 -20.57 -19.36 -11.62
CA LEU A 362 -20.18 -18.78 -10.34
C LEU A 362 -21.37 -18.14 -9.64
N MET A 363 -22.15 -17.32 -10.35
CA MET A 363 -23.31 -16.64 -9.77
C MET A 363 -24.34 -17.63 -9.22
N ALA A 364 -24.65 -18.68 -9.98
CA ALA A 364 -25.57 -19.72 -9.53
C ALA A 364 -25.02 -20.51 -8.34
N ASN A 365 -23.73 -20.89 -8.36
CA ASN A 365 -23.10 -21.62 -7.26
C ASN A 365 -23.05 -20.81 -5.96
N LEU A 366 -22.75 -19.52 -6.01
CA LEU A 366 -22.79 -18.64 -4.84
C LEU A 366 -24.22 -18.47 -4.32
N HIS A 367 -25.21 -18.34 -5.21
CA HIS A 367 -26.61 -18.27 -4.81
C HIS A 367 -27.10 -19.52 -4.10
N LYS A 368 -26.72 -20.71 -4.57
CA LYS A 368 -27.02 -22.00 -3.91
C LYS A 368 -26.42 -22.11 -2.51
N LYS A 369 -25.39 -21.33 -2.19
CA LYS A 369 -24.80 -21.21 -0.85
C LYS A 369 -25.50 -20.15 0.02
N GLY A 370 -26.63 -19.60 -0.43
CA GLY A 370 -27.36 -18.54 0.26
C GLY A 370 -26.58 -17.22 0.33
N LEU A 371 -25.73 -16.96 -0.68
CA LEU A 371 -25.06 -15.68 -0.90
C LEU A 371 -25.77 -14.95 -2.05
N LEU A 372 -25.66 -13.63 -2.09
CA LEU A 372 -26.34 -12.79 -3.08
C LEU A 372 -25.30 -12.08 -3.96
N PRO A 373 -24.78 -12.75 -5.00
CA PRO A 373 -23.77 -12.17 -5.87
C PRO A 373 -24.31 -11.14 -6.86
N LEU A 374 -23.49 -10.11 -7.13
CA LEU A 374 -23.68 -9.09 -8.16
C LEU A 374 -22.31 -8.74 -8.77
N GLY A 375 -22.17 -8.82 -10.08
CA GLY A 375 -20.89 -8.52 -10.72
C GLY A 375 -21.02 -8.03 -12.15
N THR A 376 -20.06 -7.25 -12.63
CA THR A 376 -19.99 -6.89 -14.05
C THR A 376 -19.74 -8.14 -14.88
N ILE A 377 -20.46 -8.32 -15.99
CA ILE A 377 -20.32 -9.48 -16.87
C ILE A 377 -19.99 -9.06 -18.29
N GLN A 378 -19.05 -9.76 -18.92
CA GLN A 378 -18.85 -9.65 -20.36
C GLN A 378 -19.96 -10.47 -21.06
N LEU A 379 -20.71 -9.85 -21.98
CA LEU A 379 -21.87 -10.48 -22.63
C LEU A 379 -21.56 -11.81 -23.34
N ASN A 380 -20.33 -12.02 -23.82
CA ASN A 380 -19.89 -13.30 -24.39
C ASN A 380 -19.88 -14.46 -23.37
N ARG A 381 -19.84 -14.15 -22.06
CA ARG A 381 -19.98 -15.13 -20.96
C ARG A 381 -21.43 -15.46 -20.62
N ALA A 382 -22.40 -14.80 -21.27
CA ALA A 382 -23.84 -15.03 -21.17
C ALA A 382 -24.35 -15.62 -22.51
N PRO A 383 -24.22 -16.94 -22.73
CA PRO A 383 -24.49 -17.55 -24.04
C PRO A 383 -25.95 -17.38 -24.46
N ASN A 384 -26.17 -17.11 -25.74
CA ASN A 384 -27.48 -16.91 -26.37
C ASN A 384 -28.28 -15.71 -25.80
N ILE A 385 -27.65 -14.79 -25.08
CA ILE A 385 -28.32 -13.58 -24.64
C ILE A 385 -28.71 -12.76 -25.87
N ASN A 386 -29.99 -12.43 -25.97
CA ASN A 386 -30.58 -11.61 -27.01
C ASN A 386 -30.37 -10.11 -26.70
N ILE A 387 -29.12 -9.76 -26.42
CA ILE A 387 -28.63 -8.40 -26.25
C ILE A 387 -27.46 -8.18 -27.19
N GLU A 388 -27.66 -7.40 -28.24
CA GLU A 388 -26.60 -7.05 -29.19
C GLU A 388 -25.87 -5.77 -28.75
N LYS A 389 -24.57 -5.90 -28.46
CA LYS A 389 -23.72 -4.76 -28.03
C LYS A 389 -23.74 -3.60 -29.04
N LYS A 390 -23.72 -3.89 -30.34
CA LYS A 390 -23.76 -2.87 -31.42
C LYS A 390 -25.08 -2.09 -31.43
N THR A 391 -26.17 -2.73 -31.05
CA THR A 391 -27.50 -2.14 -31.03
C THR A 391 -27.65 -1.28 -29.79
N ILE A 392 -27.30 -1.80 -28.61
CA ILE A 392 -27.31 -1.03 -27.35
C ILE A 392 -26.41 0.20 -27.39
N MET A 393 -25.26 0.14 -28.06
CA MET A 393 -24.33 1.27 -28.13
C MET A 393 -24.88 2.47 -28.93
N LYS A 394 -25.96 2.28 -29.70
CA LYS A 394 -26.68 3.35 -30.42
C LYS A 394 -27.79 3.99 -29.58
N GLU A 395 -28.16 3.36 -28.46
CA GLU A 395 -29.22 3.85 -27.59
C GLU A 395 -28.80 5.11 -26.84
N GLU A 396 -29.79 5.87 -26.36
CA GLU A 396 -29.53 7.07 -25.58
C GLU A 396 -28.94 6.74 -24.20
N ARG A 397 -28.17 7.70 -23.67
CA ARG A 397 -27.63 7.61 -22.32
C ARG A 397 -28.77 7.51 -21.30
N GLY A 398 -28.74 6.48 -20.47
CA GLY A 398 -29.82 6.12 -19.54
C GLY A 398 -30.64 4.92 -20.00
N TYR A 399 -30.49 4.47 -21.25
CA TYR A 399 -31.13 3.25 -21.73
C TYR A 399 -30.74 2.05 -20.87
N CYS A 400 -31.72 1.20 -20.58
CA CYS A 400 -31.54 -0.03 -19.83
C CYS A 400 -32.25 -1.20 -20.49
N ALA A 401 -31.56 -2.33 -20.61
CA ALA A 401 -32.14 -3.61 -20.99
C ALA A 401 -31.88 -4.64 -19.87
N GLU A 402 -32.88 -5.44 -19.53
CA GLU A 402 -32.76 -6.53 -18.58
C GLU A 402 -33.21 -7.83 -19.24
N LYS A 403 -32.43 -8.90 -19.07
CA LYS A 403 -32.81 -10.25 -19.49
C LYS A 403 -32.57 -11.24 -18.37
N SER A 404 -33.53 -12.10 -18.10
CA SER A 404 -33.43 -13.15 -17.08
C SER A 404 -33.30 -14.54 -17.71
N THR A 405 -32.61 -15.45 -17.02
CA THR A 405 -32.53 -16.87 -17.38
C THR A 405 -32.58 -17.71 -16.10
N ILE A 406 -33.01 -18.96 -16.21
CA ILE A 406 -32.80 -19.97 -15.18
C ILE A 406 -31.52 -20.73 -15.52
N TYR A 407 -30.55 -20.73 -14.62
CA TYR A 407 -29.29 -21.48 -14.74
C TYR A 407 -29.18 -22.43 -13.56
N GLU A 408 -29.27 -23.74 -13.81
CA GLU A 408 -29.27 -24.79 -12.79
C GLU A 408 -30.18 -24.46 -11.59
N ASP A 409 -31.46 -24.21 -11.87
CA ASP A 409 -32.52 -23.89 -10.90
C ASP A 409 -32.38 -22.55 -10.17
N VAL A 410 -31.43 -21.70 -10.59
CA VAL A 410 -31.27 -20.34 -10.07
C VAL A 410 -31.70 -19.31 -11.12
N LYS A 411 -32.63 -18.41 -10.76
CA LYS A 411 -32.96 -17.25 -11.59
C LYS A 411 -31.79 -16.25 -11.52
N LEU A 412 -31.18 -15.97 -12.67
CA LEU A 412 -30.15 -14.96 -12.85
C LEU A 412 -30.67 -13.89 -13.80
N THR A 413 -30.30 -12.64 -13.57
CA THR A 413 -30.60 -11.52 -14.46
C THR A 413 -29.32 -10.87 -14.94
N VAL A 414 -29.32 -10.42 -16.21
CA VAL A 414 -28.30 -9.57 -16.79
C VAL A 414 -28.93 -8.22 -17.12
N THR A 415 -28.51 -7.20 -16.39
CA THR A 415 -28.96 -5.81 -16.57
C THR A 415 -27.87 -5.01 -17.28
N THR A 416 -28.17 -4.49 -18.47
CA THR A 416 -27.27 -3.65 -19.26
C THR A 416 -27.73 -2.20 -19.24
N TRP A 417 -26.86 -1.29 -18.85
CA TRP A 417 -27.12 0.14 -18.77
C TRP A 417 -26.15 0.93 -19.64
N VAL A 418 -26.66 1.92 -20.36
CA VAL A 418 -25.86 2.81 -21.21
C VAL A 418 -25.57 4.11 -20.46
N ASP A 419 -24.33 4.27 -20.00
CA ASP A 419 -23.82 5.58 -19.57
C ASP A 419 -23.03 6.24 -20.72
N ASN A 420 -21.73 6.47 -20.55
CA ASN A 420 -20.87 6.80 -21.69
C ASN A 420 -20.63 5.59 -22.60
N LYS A 421 -20.58 4.39 -21.99
CA LYS A 421 -20.43 3.09 -22.65
C LYS A 421 -21.40 2.10 -22.01
N PRO A 422 -21.85 1.06 -22.74
CA PRO A 422 -22.70 0.03 -22.17
C PRO A 422 -21.94 -0.80 -21.12
N VAL A 423 -22.54 -0.96 -19.95
CA VAL A 423 -22.06 -1.82 -18.86
C VAL A 423 -23.15 -2.84 -18.54
N SER A 424 -22.77 -4.12 -18.45
CA SER A 424 -23.68 -5.21 -18.12
C SER A 424 -23.32 -5.79 -16.75
N LEU A 425 -24.30 -5.96 -15.88
CA LEU A 425 -24.18 -6.62 -14.58
C LEU A 425 -24.99 -7.92 -14.59
N CYS A 426 -24.42 -9.00 -14.04
CA CYS A 426 -25.15 -10.22 -13.69
C CYS A 426 -25.50 -10.20 -12.21
N SER A 427 -26.71 -10.60 -11.85
CA SER A 427 -27.16 -10.73 -10.45
C SER A 427 -28.04 -11.96 -10.25
N SER A 428 -28.10 -12.44 -9.01
CA SER A 428 -29.11 -13.42 -8.58
C SER A 428 -30.23 -12.81 -7.71
N TYR A 429 -30.21 -11.50 -7.43
CA TYR A 429 -31.15 -10.88 -6.48
C TYR A 429 -31.63 -9.47 -6.82
N VAL A 430 -31.00 -8.78 -7.77
CA VAL A 430 -31.40 -7.42 -8.17
C VAL A 430 -31.27 -7.21 -9.67
N GLY A 431 -32.33 -6.68 -10.28
CA GLY A 431 -32.40 -6.31 -11.68
C GLY A 431 -32.43 -4.79 -11.89
N LYS A 432 -33.26 -4.34 -12.84
CA LYS A 432 -33.37 -2.92 -13.17
C LYS A 432 -34.18 -2.12 -12.14
N GLU A 433 -35.25 -2.70 -11.62
CA GLU A 433 -36.19 -1.99 -10.74
C GLU A 433 -35.79 -2.08 -9.25
N PRO A 434 -36.15 -1.06 -8.42
CA PRO A 434 -36.67 0.24 -8.84
C PRO A 434 -35.57 1.12 -9.47
N MET A 435 -35.87 1.76 -10.60
CA MET A 435 -34.96 2.71 -11.24
C MET A 435 -34.73 3.96 -10.35
N ALA A 436 -33.49 4.42 -10.25
CA ALA A 436 -33.10 5.64 -9.53
C ALA A 436 -32.64 6.73 -10.52
N MET A 437 -32.80 8.01 -10.18
CA MET A 437 -32.23 9.10 -10.96
C MET A 437 -30.82 9.44 -10.47
N VAL A 438 -29.82 9.42 -11.36
CA VAL A 438 -28.44 9.80 -11.05
C VAL A 438 -28.01 11.02 -11.85
N LYS A 439 -27.32 11.95 -11.19
CA LYS A 439 -26.78 13.16 -11.83
C LYS A 439 -25.48 12.83 -12.55
N ARG A 440 -25.46 13.05 -13.87
CA ARG A 440 -24.27 12.86 -14.70
C ARG A 440 -23.95 14.10 -15.51
N PHE A 441 -22.67 14.44 -15.58
CA PHE A 441 -22.22 15.51 -16.47
C PHE A 441 -22.27 15.03 -17.91
N LEU A 442 -22.93 15.80 -18.78
CA LEU A 442 -22.99 15.54 -20.21
C LEU A 442 -22.15 16.59 -20.95
N LYS A 443 -21.00 16.16 -21.49
CA LYS A 443 -20.03 17.03 -22.19
C LYS A 443 -20.68 17.87 -23.31
N LYS A 444 -21.61 17.27 -24.07
CA LYS A 444 -22.37 17.95 -25.14
C LYS A 444 -23.20 19.14 -24.67
N LYS A 445 -23.78 19.06 -23.46
CA LYS A 445 -24.63 20.13 -22.88
C LYS A 445 -23.90 20.99 -21.85
N ARG A 446 -22.64 20.64 -21.50
CA ARG A 446 -21.85 21.24 -20.41
C ARG A 446 -22.63 21.39 -19.10
N ALA A 447 -23.54 20.46 -18.84
CA ALA A 447 -24.47 20.52 -17.72
C ALA A 447 -24.62 19.14 -17.07
N LYS A 448 -25.01 19.12 -15.79
CA LYS A 448 -25.43 17.89 -15.11
C LYS A 448 -26.89 17.61 -15.46
N ILE A 449 -27.16 16.42 -15.97
CA ILE A 449 -28.50 15.93 -16.29
C ILE A 449 -28.86 14.75 -15.38
N ASP A 450 -30.13 14.59 -15.09
CA ASP A 450 -30.65 13.42 -14.40
C ASP A 450 -30.87 12.29 -15.40
N ILE A 451 -30.32 11.12 -15.08
CA ILE A 451 -30.34 9.94 -15.95
C ILE A 451 -30.95 8.79 -15.17
N PRO A 452 -31.93 8.06 -15.73
CA PRO A 452 -32.46 6.86 -15.09
C PRO A 452 -31.36 5.79 -15.00
N CYS A 453 -31.21 5.18 -13.83
CA CYS A 453 -30.16 4.25 -13.49
C CYS A 453 -30.76 3.02 -12.78
N PRO A 454 -30.49 1.81 -13.30
CA PRO A 454 -30.93 0.56 -12.71
C PRO A 454 -30.50 0.37 -11.26
N LYS A 455 -31.36 -0.25 -10.45
CA LYS A 455 -31.06 -0.56 -9.04
C LYS A 455 -29.75 -1.36 -8.93
N ALA A 456 -29.57 -2.41 -9.75
CA ALA A 456 -28.34 -3.19 -9.78
C ALA A 456 -27.08 -2.32 -9.94
N ILE A 457 -27.10 -1.34 -10.83
CA ILE A 457 -25.97 -0.44 -11.08
C ILE A 457 -25.69 0.45 -9.84
N THR A 458 -26.75 0.97 -9.21
CA THR A 458 -26.59 1.81 -8.02
C THR A 458 -26.00 1.04 -6.84
N ILE A 459 -26.40 -0.22 -6.63
CA ILE A 459 -25.87 -1.07 -5.56
C ILE A 459 -24.42 -1.44 -5.87
N TYR A 460 -24.12 -1.87 -7.10
CA TYR A 460 -22.77 -2.26 -7.51
C TYR A 460 -21.76 -1.12 -7.30
N ASN A 461 -22.05 0.07 -7.84
CA ASN A 461 -21.16 1.23 -7.71
C ASN A 461 -20.95 1.69 -6.26
N LYS A 462 -21.90 1.39 -5.37
CA LYS A 462 -21.80 1.76 -3.96
C LYS A 462 -20.86 0.85 -3.17
N TYR A 463 -20.79 -0.44 -3.52
CA TYR A 463 -20.18 -1.46 -2.65
C TYR A 463 -19.01 -2.22 -3.26
N MET A 464 -18.81 -2.21 -4.59
CA MET A 464 -17.68 -2.90 -5.23
C MET A 464 -16.32 -2.32 -4.82
N GLY A 465 -16.23 -1.00 -4.57
CA GLY A 465 -14.96 -0.29 -4.36
C GLY A 465 -14.27 -0.52 -3.00
N GLY A 466 -14.61 -1.57 -2.24
CA GLY A 466 -14.00 -1.85 -0.94
C GLY A 466 -12.49 -2.08 -1.03
N VAL A 467 -12.04 -2.88 -2.01
CA VAL A 467 -10.61 -3.14 -2.23
C VAL A 467 -9.88 -1.89 -2.73
N ASP A 468 -10.48 -1.10 -3.62
CA ASP A 468 -9.89 0.18 -4.08
C ASP A 468 -9.75 1.20 -2.94
N LEU A 469 -10.73 1.24 -2.02
CA LEU A 469 -10.68 2.08 -0.84
C LEU A 469 -9.52 1.66 0.08
N LEU A 470 -9.32 0.35 0.27
CA LEU A 470 -8.17 -0.19 0.98
C LEU A 470 -6.85 0.20 0.31
N ASP A 471 -6.74 0.05 -1.02
CA ASP A 471 -5.56 0.42 -1.80
C ASP A 471 -5.22 1.90 -1.65
N SER A 472 -6.25 2.77 -1.66
CA SER A 472 -6.10 4.20 -1.40
C SER A 472 -5.54 4.46 0.00
N MET A 473 -6.10 3.83 1.03
CA MET A 473 -5.65 3.99 2.43
C MET A 473 -4.20 3.52 2.63
N LEU A 474 -3.82 2.41 2.00
CA LEU A 474 -2.44 1.90 2.01
C LEU A 474 -1.50 2.80 1.21
N GLY A 475 -2.00 3.45 0.15
CA GLY A 475 -1.26 4.37 -0.71
C GLY A 475 -0.75 5.61 0.02
N PHE A 476 -1.54 6.17 0.95
CA PHE A 476 -1.18 7.42 1.66
C PHE A 476 0.12 7.31 2.46
N TYR A 477 0.32 6.20 3.18
CA TYR A 477 1.42 6.03 4.13
C TYR A 477 2.13 4.69 3.92
N ARG A 478 2.49 4.36 2.68
CA ARG A 478 3.13 3.08 2.36
C ARG A 478 4.55 2.98 2.91
N ILE A 479 4.92 1.85 3.53
CA ILE A 479 6.29 1.56 3.92
C ILE A 479 7.17 1.35 2.67
N LYS A 480 8.10 2.28 2.42
CA LYS A 480 8.96 2.33 1.22
C LYS A 480 10.34 1.68 1.39
N ILE A 481 10.56 0.89 2.43
CA ILE A 481 11.88 0.33 2.76
C ILE A 481 12.37 -0.61 1.66
N ARG A 482 13.59 -0.35 1.16
CA ARG A 482 14.22 -1.18 0.11
C ARG A 482 14.76 -2.49 0.69
N SER A 483 14.52 -3.61 0.01
CA SER A 483 15.12 -4.91 0.32
C SER A 483 15.30 -5.76 -0.94
N LYS A 484 16.35 -6.58 -0.99
CA LYS A 484 16.60 -7.61 -2.01
C LYS A 484 15.80 -8.90 -1.73
N LYS A 485 15.41 -9.13 -0.47
CA LYS A 485 14.62 -10.28 -0.02
C LYS A 485 13.15 -10.07 -0.41
N TRP A 486 12.62 -10.89 -1.30
CA TRP A 486 11.28 -10.71 -1.85
C TRP A 486 10.18 -10.71 -0.78
N TYR A 487 10.31 -11.56 0.24
CA TYR A 487 9.31 -11.69 1.31
C TYR A 487 9.25 -10.46 2.21
N HIS A 488 10.31 -9.65 2.29
CA HIS A 488 10.25 -8.36 3.01
C HIS A 488 9.21 -7.42 2.40
N ARG A 489 8.99 -7.45 1.08
CA ARG A 489 7.98 -6.61 0.43
C ARG A 489 6.57 -6.98 0.83
N LEU A 490 6.29 -8.29 0.93
CA LEU A 490 5.01 -8.77 1.46
C LEU A 490 4.88 -8.40 2.92
N PHE A 491 5.90 -8.65 3.74
CA PHE A 491 5.88 -8.30 5.17
C PHE A 491 5.52 -6.82 5.39
N PHE A 492 6.24 -5.90 4.75
CA PHE A 492 5.96 -4.46 4.90
C PHE A 492 4.55 -4.07 4.44
N HIS A 493 4.07 -4.65 3.34
CA HIS A 493 2.70 -4.44 2.90
C HIS A 493 1.67 -4.90 3.95
N PHE A 494 1.87 -6.07 4.55
CA PHE A 494 0.99 -6.58 5.57
C PHE A 494 1.07 -5.81 6.90
N ILE A 495 2.20 -5.17 7.23
CA ILE A 495 2.27 -4.21 8.34
C ILE A 495 1.38 -2.98 8.07
N ASP A 496 1.42 -2.44 6.86
CA ASP A 496 0.52 -1.35 6.47
C ASP A 496 -0.95 -1.79 6.53
N LEU A 497 -1.26 -3.00 6.04
CA LEU A 497 -2.60 -3.60 6.13
C LEU A 497 -3.09 -3.68 7.57
N VAL A 498 -2.26 -4.20 8.47
CA VAL A 498 -2.58 -4.29 9.90
C VAL A 498 -2.87 -2.92 10.48
N CYS A 499 -2.08 -1.88 10.15
CA CYS A 499 -2.33 -0.52 10.63
C CYS A 499 -3.69 0.02 10.16
N VAL A 500 -4.00 -0.14 8.86
CA VAL A 500 -5.26 0.31 8.28
C VAL A 500 -6.45 -0.46 8.85
N ASN A 501 -6.38 -1.78 8.91
CA ASN A 501 -7.43 -2.61 9.49
C ASN A 501 -7.64 -2.31 10.99
N SER A 502 -6.57 -2.08 11.75
CA SER A 502 -6.68 -1.69 13.17
C SER A 502 -7.42 -0.38 13.34
N TRP A 503 -7.11 0.61 12.49
CA TRP A 503 -7.79 1.90 12.48
C TRP A 503 -9.28 1.76 12.11
N LEU A 504 -9.59 0.98 11.08
CA LEU A 504 -10.98 0.70 10.67
C LEU A 504 -11.76 -0.04 11.76
N LEU A 505 -11.14 -1.01 12.44
CA LEU A 505 -11.75 -1.75 13.53
C LEU A 505 -12.04 -0.85 14.74
N TRP A 506 -11.09 0.03 15.10
CA TRP A 506 -11.28 1.06 16.12
C TRP A 506 -12.46 1.99 15.78
N ARG A 507 -12.56 2.43 14.51
CA ARG A 507 -13.70 3.24 14.03
C ARG A 507 -15.03 2.49 14.08
N ARG A 508 -15.04 1.19 13.75
CA ARG A 508 -16.24 0.36 13.83
C ARG A 508 -16.69 0.18 15.27
N ARG A 509 -15.76 -0.09 16.19
CA ARG A 509 -16.02 -0.26 17.62
C ARG A 509 -16.56 1.03 18.26
N THR A 510 -15.91 2.17 18.03
CA THR A 510 -16.35 3.48 18.56
C THR A 510 -17.76 3.81 18.09
N LYS A 511 -18.06 3.59 16.80
CA LYS A 511 -19.41 3.75 16.24
C LYS A 511 -20.44 2.83 16.92
N GLN A 512 -20.13 1.56 17.15
CA GLN A 512 -21.04 0.62 17.83
C GLN A 512 -21.29 0.98 19.31
N LYS A 513 -20.31 1.61 19.98
CA LYS A 513 -20.51 2.16 21.34
C LYS A 513 -21.25 3.51 21.37
N GLY A 514 -21.51 4.12 20.21
CA GLY A 514 -22.05 5.48 20.15
C GLY A 514 -21.07 6.56 20.59
N GLU A 515 -19.76 6.28 20.55
CA GLU A 515 -18.70 7.24 20.87
C GLU A 515 -18.36 8.06 19.62
N ASP A 516 -18.44 9.40 19.72
CA ASP A 516 -18.05 10.32 18.65
C ASP A 516 -16.57 10.70 18.77
N MET A 517 -15.69 9.71 18.58
CA MET A 517 -14.23 9.91 18.57
C MET A 517 -13.70 9.65 17.18
N TYR A 518 -13.07 10.66 16.58
CA TYR A 518 -12.43 10.54 15.27
C TYR A 518 -10.93 10.82 15.39
N ILE A 519 -10.12 9.84 15.03
CA ILE A 519 -8.67 9.95 14.90
C ILE A 519 -8.35 9.74 13.40
N PRO A 520 -7.72 10.69 12.72
CA PRO A 520 -7.21 10.49 11.35
C PRO A 520 -6.24 9.31 11.25
N LEU A 521 -6.18 8.63 10.10
CA LEU A 521 -5.29 7.48 9.88
C LEU A 521 -3.80 7.82 10.14
N LEU A 522 -3.38 9.03 9.77
CA LEU A 522 -2.05 9.57 10.04
C LEU A 522 -1.73 9.52 11.54
N ASP A 523 -2.61 10.13 12.35
CA ASP A 523 -2.43 10.25 13.79
C ASP A 523 -2.48 8.87 14.45
N PHE A 524 -3.37 7.98 13.99
CA PHE A 524 -3.43 6.60 14.46
C PHE A 524 -2.11 5.86 14.23
N LYS A 525 -1.53 5.97 13.01
CA LYS A 525 -0.24 5.37 12.69
C LYS A 525 0.90 5.92 13.55
N LEU A 526 0.94 7.24 13.75
CA LEU A 526 1.96 7.87 14.60
C LEU A 526 1.83 7.42 16.06
N MET A 527 0.62 7.33 16.62
CA MET A 527 0.39 6.82 17.97
C MET A 527 0.91 5.38 18.13
N VAL A 528 0.58 4.49 17.19
CA VAL A 528 1.06 3.10 17.19
C VAL A 528 2.58 3.06 17.09
N ALA A 529 3.17 3.83 16.17
CA ALA A 529 4.61 3.89 15.98
C ALA A 529 5.35 4.34 17.24
N GLU A 530 4.89 5.42 17.88
CA GLU A 530 5.50 5.99 19.07
C GLU A 530 5.45 5.02 20.26
N ILE A 531 4.32 4.35 20.48
CA ILE A 531 4.20 3.38 21.57
C ILE A 531 5.11 2.16 21.32
N LEU A 532 5.27 1.73 20.07
CA LEU A 532 6.18 0.63 19.72
C LEU A 532 7.67 1.00 19.88
N MET A 533 8.02 2.28 19.74
CA MET A 533 9.39 2.79 19.89
C MET A 533 9.80 3.06 21.35
N GLN A 534 8.86 3.12 22.29
CA GLN A 534 9.12 3.40 23.70
C GLN A 534 9.49 2.12 24.48
N GLU A 535 10.42 2.25 25.42
CA GLU A 535 10.68 1.24 26.45
C GLU A 535 9.56 1.33 27.50
N ASP A 536 8.82 0.23 27.71
CA ASP A 536 7.69 0.08 28.62
C ASP A 536 6.52 1.08 28.48
N ALA A 537 5.52 0.67 27.71
CA ALA A 537 4.20 1.27 27.64
C ALA A 537 3.46 1.20 29.00
N ARG A 538 3.73 2.15 29.89
CA ARG A 538 2.80 2.53 30.96
C ARG A 538 2.37 3.98 30.76
N VAL A 539 1.12 4.09 30.27
CA VAL A 539 0.25 5.27 30.31
C VAL A 539 0.54 6.35 29.28
N PHE A 540 -0.09 6.23 28.11
CA PHE A 540 -0.56 7.41 27.36
C PHE A 540 -2.07 7.53 27.56
N THR A 541 -2.51 8.26 28.59
CA THR A 541 -3.87 8.81 28.59
C THR A 541 -3.85 10.06 27.72
N PRO A 542 -4.83 10.26 26.82
CA PRO A 542 -4.90 11.45 25.99
C PRO A 542 -5.21 12.64 26.91
N THR A 543 -4.19 13.38 27.32
CA THR A 543 -4.38 14.63 28.04
C THR A 543 -4.89 15.67 27.06
N ARG A 544 -6.09 16.19 27.38
CA ARG A 544 -6.72 17.31 26.70
C ARG A 544 -5.72 18.45 26.55
N ARG A 545 -5.68 19.06 25.36
CA ARG A 545 -4.88 20.25 25.03
C ARG A 545 -4.97 21.28 26.16
N GLY A 546 -3.87 21.40 26.91
CA GLY A 546 -3.66 22.37 27.99
C GLY A 546 -2.30 23.05 27.81
N ARG A 547 -2.28 24.35 28.12
CA ARG A 547 -1.21 25.36 28.01
C ARG A 547 0.21 24.83 28.33
N PRO A 548 1.26 25.30 27.62
CA PRO A 548 2.63 24.85 27.90
C PRO A 548 3.06 25.33 29.29
N LEU A 549 3.46 24.38 30.13
CA LEU A 549 4.17 24.65 31.38
C LEU A 549 5.64 24.91 31.03
N ASN A 550 6.08 26.15 31.28
CA ASN A 550 7.49 26.50 31.41
C ASN A 550 8.09 25.66 32.55
N ALA A 551 8.82 24.60 32.21
CA ALA A 551 9.62 23.83 33.16
C ALA A 551 11.07 23.76 32.66
N ASN A 552 11.89 24.65 33.24
CA ASN A 552 13.34 24.68 33.34
C ASN A 552 14.12 23.57 32.61
N ILE A 553 14.76 23.98 31.51
CA ILE A 553 15.64 23.20 30.62
C ILE A 553 17.03 22.91 31.23
N GLU A 554 17.31 23.26 32.48
CA GLU A 554 18.69 23.28 32.99
C GLU A 554 19.24 21.97 33.59
N ASN A 555 18.45 20.92 33.79
CA ASN A 555 18.93 19.72 34.52
C ASN A 555 19.06 18.42 33.72
N ILE A 556 19.07 18.48 32.39
CA ILE A 556 19.53 17.35 31.56
C ILE A 556 21.03 17.54 31.28
N LYS A 557 21.88 17.34 32.30
CA LYS A 557 23.31 17.09 32.09
C LYS A 557 23.47 15.68 31.53
N LYS A 558 23.27 15.54 30.22
CA LYS A 558 23.67 14.38 29.43
C LYS A 558 25.18 14.17 29.60
N ASP A 559 25.58 12.94 29.89
CA ASP A 559 26.91 12.40 29.59
C ASP A 559 27.20 12.57 28.10
N LYS A 560 27.71 13.75 27.73
CA LYS A 560 28.23 14.00 26.39
C LYS A 560 29.59 13.30 26.32
N LYS A 561 29.63 12.10 25.73
CA LYS A 561 30.83 11.66 25.00
C LYS A 561 31.31 12.85 24.18
N ARG A 562 32.53 13.32 24.43
CA ARG A 562 33.12 14.48 23.73
C ARG A 562 33.04 14.24 22.22
N ARG A 563 32.03 14.82 21.57
CA ARG A 563 31.92 14.80 20.10
C ARG A 563 33.18 15.46 19.56
N ARG A 564 33.92 14.74 18.71
CA ARG A 564 35.00 15.34 17.93
C ARG A 564 34.30 16.30 16.98
N ILE A 565 34.53 17.61 17.12
CA ILE A 565 34.07 18.59 16.13
C ILE A 565 34.76 18.20 14.82
N GLU A 566 33.98 17.70 13.86
CA GLU A 566 34.41 17.49 12.47
C GLU A 566 34.74 18.87 11.87
N LEU A 567 35.81 18.91 11.08
CA LEU A 567 36.20 20.15 10.41
C LEU A 567 35.10 20.49 9.39
N PRO A 568 34.68 21.77 9.29
CA PRO A 568 33.77 22.19 8.24
C PRO A 568 34.36 21.90 6.85
N PRO A 569 33.52 21.69 5.81
CA PRO A 569 33.99 21.65 4.43
C PRO A 569 34.82 22.89 4.09
N VAL A 570 35.83 22.74 3.23
CA VAL A 570 36.75 23.83 2.84
C VAL A 570 35.98 25.05 2.32
N GLU A 571 34.96 24.82 1.49
CA GLU A 571 34.08 25.87 0.96
C GLU A 571 33.44 26.70 2.09
N VAL A 572 32.99 26.07 3.18
CA VAL A 572 32.38 26.78 4.33
C VAL A 572 33.46 27.43 5.20
N ALA A 573 34.64 26.81 5.32
CA ALA A 573 35.74 27.34 6.09
C ALA A 573 36.32 28.61 5.45
N GLU A 574 36.42 28.65 4.12
CA GLU A 574 37.12 29.67 3.34
C GLU A 574 36.18 30.63 2.58
N ASP A 575 34.86 30.52 2.74
CA ASP A 575 33.91 31.40 2.05
C ASP A 575 34.01 32.90 2.42
N GLY A 576 34.77 33.25 3.47
CA GLY A 576 34.97 34.65 3.86
C GLY A 576 33.73 35.34 4.45
N PHE A 577 32.61 34.63 4.65
CA PHE A 577 31.36 35.22 5.16
C PHE A 577 31.05 34.81 6.59
N ASN A 578 30.75 35.79 7.46
CA ASN A 578 30.20 35.57 8.81
C ASN A 578 31.09 34.75 9.77
N HIS A 579 32.41 34.72 9.57
CA HIS A 579 33.36 34.11 10.51
C HIS A 579 33.84 35.12 11.54
N TRP A 580 33.19 35.16 12.71
CA TRP A 580 33.56 36.08 13.79
C TRP A 580 34.27 35.34 14.93
N PRO A 581 35.34 35.91 15.50
CA PRO A 581 35.98 35.33 16.67
C PRO A 581 35.18 35.66 17.93
N GLU A 582 34.83 34.62 18.69
CA GLU A 582 34.14 34.73 19.97
C GLU A 582 34.95 34.05 21.07
N TRP A 583 35.03 34.68 22.25
CA TRP A 583 35.69 34.10 23.42
C TRP A 583 34.75 33.15 24.13
N ASN A 584 35.17 31.89 24.24
CA ASN A 584 34.45 30.86 24.98
C ASN A 584 35.11 30.64 26.36
N THR A 585 34.31 30.18 27.33
CA THR A 585 34.80 29.80 28.67
C THR A 585 35.73 28.59 28.58
N ASP A 586 35.40 27.66 27.69
CA ASP A 586 36.15 26.42 27.48
C ASP A 586 37.39 26.63 26.60
N ARG A 587 38.48 25.95 26.94
CA ARG A 587 39.75 26.01 26.20
C ARG A 587 40.00 24.71 25.44
N GLN A 588 40.01 24.75 24.11
CA GLN A 588 40.29 23.59 23.26
C GLN A 588 41.57 23.73 22.46
N ARG A 589 42.03 22.63 21.83
CA ARG A 589 43.17 22.64 20.92
C ARG A 589 42.79 23.33 19.61
N CYS A 590 43.64 24.25 19.16
CA CYS A 590 43.55 24.94 17.89
C CYS A 590 43.44 23.93 16.75
N LYS A 591 42.47 24.15 15.86
CA LYS A 591 42.15 23.28 14.72
C LYS A 591 42.99 23.54 13.48
N MET A 592 43.76 24.63 13.47
CA MET A 592 44.74 24.90 12.41
C MET A 592 45.82 23.82 12.39
N VAL A 593 46.05 23.23 11.22
CA VAL A 593 47.10 22.23 10.98
C VAL A 593 48.46 22.83 11.39
N GLY A 594 49.25 22.07 12.15
CA GLY A 594 50.58 22.48 12.62
C GLY A 594 50.61 23.44 13.83
N CYS A 595 49.48 23.97 14.31
CA CYS A 595 49.50 24.88 15.47
C CYS A 595 49.65 24.13 16.81
N GLY A 596 48.84 23.10 17.05
CA GLY A 596 48.91 22.24 18.25
C GLY A 596 48.54 22.88 19.60
N GLN A 597 48.26 24.19 19.63
CA GLN A 597 48.19 25.00 20.86
C GLN A 597 46.76 25.14 21.37
N LYS A 598 46.56 25.54 22.63
CA LYS A 598 45.21 25.66 23.22
C LYS A 598 44.70 27.10 23.16
N THR A 599 43.48 27.31 22.67
CA THR A 599 42.80 28.60 22.50
C THR A 599 41.40 28.59 23.10
N GLN A 600 40.93 29.76 23.54
CA GLN A 600 39.54 30.01 23.96
C GLN A 600 38.72 30.70 22.86
N VAL A 601 39.38 31.13 21.79
CA VAL A 601 38.72 31.80 20.67
C VAL A 601 38.13 30.74 19.75
N MET A 602 36.84 30.87 19.47
CA MET A 602 36.05 29.99 18.62
C MET A 602 35.40 30.80 17.51
N CYS A 603 35.37 30.27 16.29
CA CYS A 603 34.61 30.86 15.19
C CYS A 603 33.10 30.68 15.43
N THR A 604 32.33 31.76 15.35
CA THR A 604 30.87 31.75 15.55
C THR A 604 30.14 30.89 14.52
N LYS A 605 30.64 30.81 13.29
CA LYS A 605 30.05 30.03 12.19
C LYS A 605 30.51 28.58 12.19
N CYS A 606 31.83 28.35 12.08
CA CYS A 606 32.41 27.00 11.98
C CYS A 606 32.52 26.25 13.31
N LYS A 607 32.29 26.91 14.44
CA LYS A 607 32.49 26.39 15.82
C LYS A 607 33.89 25.80 16.06
N CYS A 608 34.87 26.17 15.22
CA CYS A 608 36.26 25.74 15.33
C CYS A 608 37.04 26.64 16.28
N TYR A 609 37.81 26.02 17.16
CA TYR A 609 38.71 26.73 18.07
C TYR A 609 40.00 27.08 17.33
N LEU A 610 40.31 28.37 17.22
CA LEU A 610 41.43 28.89 16.44
C LEU A 610 42.20 29.92 17.28
N CYS A 611 43.54 29.92 17.19
CA CYS A 611 44.33 30.92 17.89
C CYS A 611 44.12 32.31 17.27
N LEU A 612 43.82 33.29 18.11
CA LEU A 612 43.80 34.70 17.77
C LEU A 612 44.45 35.47 18.93
N ASN A 613 45.73 35.73 18.82
CA ASN A 613 46.52 36.54 19.76
C ASN A 613 47.67 37.24 19.02
N LYS A 614 48.45 38.05 19.75
CA LYS A 614 49.56 38.84 19.19
C LYS A 614 50.58 38.00 18.41
N ASP A 615 50.83 36.77 18.84
CA ASP A 615 51.86 35.92 18.26
C ASP A 615 51.31 34.96 17.18
N ARG A 616 50.00 34.70 17.18
CA ARG A 616 49.36 33.68 16.33
C ARG A 616 47.96 34.11 15.88
N ASN A 617 47.81 34.24 14.57
CA ASN A 617 46.52 34.47 13.93
C ASN A 617 46.12 33.26 13.07
N CYS A 618 45.86 32.13 13.73
CA CYS A 618 45.33 30.93 13.07
C CYS A 618 43.89 31.14 12.60
N PHE A 619 43.13 32.04 13.24
CA PHE A 619 41.77 32.37 12.84
C PHE A 619 41.72 32.89 11.40
N LYS A 620 42.54 33.89 11.09
CA LYS A 620 42.64 34.42 9.72
C LYS A 620 43.14 33.36 8.73
N LYS A 621 44.20 32.62 9.07
CA LYS A 621 44.77 31.59 8.18
C LYS A 621 43.83 30.44 7.85
N PHE A 622 42.95 30.07 8.76
CA PHE A 622 42.00 28.98 8.57
C PHE A 622 40.79 29.40 7.70
N HIS A 623 40.53 30.71 7.60
CA HIS A 623 39.36 31.27 6.91
C HIS A 623 39.70 32.05 5.63
N MET A 624 40.96 32.02 5.21
CA MET A 624 41.40 32.60 3.95
C MET A 624 41.73 31.48 2.98
N SER A 625 41.28 31.61 1.73
CA SER A 625 41.66 30.71 0.65
C SER A 625 43.18 30.61 0.56
N HIS A 626 43.67 29.38 0.46
CA HIS A 626 45.03 29.14 -0.01
C HIS A 626 45.05 29.46 -1.52
N ASP A 627 45.48 30.67 -1.87
CA ASP A 627 45.98 30.97 -3.23
C ASP A 627 47.29 30.21 -3.49
#